data_AF-A0A4S5CK73-F1
#
_entry.id   AF-A0A4S5CK73-F1
#
_cell.length_a   1.000
_cell.length_b   1.000
_cell.length_c   1.000
_cell.angle_alpha   90.00
_cell.angle_beta   90.00
_cell.angle_gamma   90.00
#
_symmetry.space_group_name_H-M   'P 1'
#
loop_
_entity.id
_entity.type
_entity.pdbx_description
1 polymer ?
#
loop_
_entity_poly.entity_id
_entity_poly.type
_entity_poly.pdbx_seq_one_letter_code
_entity_poly.pdbx_strand_id
1 'polypeptide(L)'
;MTTDAEYIERVKAYKWGELTNLWQQIQNCSTPDWDPGKALEYLVLKGFELGKAVVRWPYNVDIMGASNVEQIDGLVYVGGIVAMIECKDYSDVKKKTKINVNFEPVAKLRNQLARRPSGIIGCIFSSGGYTEPAQTLMNFTKPETILCWSGSDIGHCIRKKNFVDALHIKYQKCVEQGIHDFDVASLELKV
;
A
#
# COMPACT_ATOMS: atom_id res chain seq x y z
N MET A 1 -20.34 7.44 9.93
CA MET A 1 -19.14 6.65 9.65
C MET A 1 -19.39 6.00 8.31
N THR A 2 -18.54 6.25 7.33
CA THR A 2 -18.77 5.78 5.96
C THR A 2 -18.32 4.33 5.87
N THR A 3 -19.12 3.49 5.25
CA THR A 3 -18.84 2.07 5.07
C THR A 3 -17.87 1.83 3.92
N ASP A 4 -17.17 0.68 3.92
CA ASP A 4 -16.31 0.32 2.79
C ASP A 4 -17.11 0.26 1.46
N ALA A 5 -18.37 -0.18 1.48
CA ALA A 5 -19.22 -0.20 0.29
C ALA A 5 -19.43 1.22 -0.31
N GLU A 6 -19.62 2.23 0.54
CA GLU A 6 -19.77 3.62 0.10
C GLU A 6 -18.46 4.18 -0.49
N TYR A 7 -17.31 3.86 0.11
CA TYR A 7 -16.01 4.22 -0.45
C TYR A 7 -15.73 3.52 -1.80
N ILE A 8 -16.07 2.23 -1.93
CA ILE A 8 -15.95 1.48 -3.19
C ILE A 8 -16.78 2.16 -4.28
N GLU A 9 -18.06 2.46 -4.01
CA GLU A 9 -18.93 3.14 -4.98
C GLU A 9 -18.40 4.53 -5.34
N ARG A 10 -17.86 5.29 -4.36
CA ARG A 10 -17.22 6.59 -4.62
C ARG A 10 -16.06 6.47 -5.60
N VAL A 11 -15.14 5.52 -5.39
CA VAL A 11 -13.94 5.42 -6.24
C VAL A 11 -14.16 4.64 -7.54
N LYS A 12 -15.30 3.98 -7.70
CA LYS A 12 -15.67 3.24 -8.92
C LYS A 12 -15.53 4.09 -10.19
N ALA A 13 -15.97 5.34 -10.13
CA ALA A 13 -15.90 6.29 -11.23
C ALA A 13 -14.50 6.92 -11.44
N TYR A 14 -13.62 6.84 -10.44
CA TYR A 14 -12.33 7.52 -10.47
C TYR A 14 -11.47 7.02 -11.64
N LYS A 15 -10.80 7.95 -12.30
CA LYS A 15 -9.73 7.73 -13.26
C LYS A 15 -8.44 8.29 -12.67
N TRP A 16 -7.37 8.26 -13.47
CA TRP A 16 -6.06 8.73 -13.04
C TRP A 16 -6.04 10.22 -12.63
N GLY A 17 -6.89 11.06 -13.23
CA GLY A 17 -7.00 12.47 -12.85
C GLY A 17 -7.53 12.64 -11.42
N GLU A 18 -8.59 11.90 -11.07
CA GLU A 18 -9.18 11.88 -9.74
C GLU A 18 -8.20 11.32 -8.71
N LEU A 19 -7.43 10.27 -9.06
CA LEU A 19 -6.35 9.77 -8.20
C LEU A 19 -5.23 10.79 -8.01
N THR A 20 -4.92 11.60 -9.03
CA THR A 20 -3.93 12.68 -8.92
C THR A 20 -4.40 13.75 -7.94
N ASN A 21 -5.67 14.14 -8.01
CA ASN A 21 -6.26 15.09 -7.08
C ASN A 21 -6.33 14.54 -5.65
N LEU A 22 -6.73 13.27 -5.50
CA LEU A 22 -6.78 12.61 -4.19
C LEU A 22 -5.38 12.47 -3.59
N TRP A 23 -4.37 12.17 -4.39
CA TRP A 23 -2.99 12.13 -3.92
C TRP A 23 -2.52 13.48 -3.39
N GLN A 24 -2.80 14.57 -4.11
CA GLN A 24 -2.47 15.92 -3.66
C GLN A 24 -3.15 16.25 -2.32
N GLN A 25 -4.41 15.86 -2.15
CA GLN A 25 -5.13 16.02 -0.88
C GLN A 25 -4.46 15.24 0.25
N ILE A 26 -4.08 13.98 0.01
CA ILE A 26 -3.33 13.16 0.98
C ILE A 26 -2.02 13.85 1.32
N GLN A 27 -1.20 14.24 0.34
CA GLN A 27 0.08 14.92 0.56
C GLN A 27 -0.09 16.19 1.41
N ASN A 28 -1.16 16.95 1.17
CA ASN A 28 -1.49 18.17 1.90
C ASN A 28 -2.15 17.94 3.27
N CYS A 29 -2.30 16.68 3.70
CA CYS A 29 -2.97 16.28 4.94
C CYS A 29 -4.41 16.83 5.03
N SER A 30 -5.11 16.86 3.89
CA SER A 30 -6.41 17.52 3.75
C SER A 30 -7.38 16.63 2.98
N THR A 31 -7.91 15.61 3.66
CA THR A 31 -8.89 14.65 3.13
C THR A 31 -10.18 14.71 3.96
N PRO A 32 -10.94 15.82 3.92
CA PRO A 32 -12.04 16.06 4.86
C PRO A 32 -13.21 15.07 4.76
N ASP A 33 -13.43 14.49 3.57
CA ASP A 33 -14.51 13.53 3.32
C ASP A 33 -14.07 12.07 3.46
N TRP A 34 -12.93 11.82 4.11
CA TRP A 34 -12.37 10.50 4.29
C TRP A 34 -12.09 10.25 5.76
N ASP A 35 -12.50 9.09 6.24
CA ASP A 35 -12.05 8.60 7.53
C ASP A 35 -10.52 8.41 7.53
N PRO A 36 -9.84 8.54 8.68
CA PRO A 36 -8.40 8.44 8.77
C PRO A 36 -7.85 7.18 8.08
N GLY A 37 -6.87 7.35 7.20
CA GLY A 37 -6.22 6.25 6.46
C GLY A 37 -6.95 5.80 5.18
N LYS A 38 -8.28 5.91 5.12
CA LYS A 38 -9.09 5.38 4.00
C LYS A 38 -8.74 6.01 2.66
N ALA A 39 -8.46 7.31 2.61
CA ALA A 39 -8.06 7.98 1.37
C ALA A 39 -6.88 7.28 0.67
N LEU A 40 -5.87 6.87 1.44
CA LEU A 40 -4.69 6.18 0.91
C LEU A 40 -5.01 4.75 0.47
N GLU A 41 -5.75 4.00 1.29
CA GLU A 41 -6.18 2.62 0.97
C GLU A 41 -6.86 2.57 -0.41
N TYR A 42 -7.90 3.38 -0.58
CA TYR A 42 -8.69 3.37 -1.79
C TYR A 42 -7.96 3.94 -3.00
N LEU A 43 -7.04 4.89 -2.81
CA LEU A 43 -6.18 5.40 -3.87
C LEU A 43 -5.25 4.31 -4.42
N VAL A 44 -4.58 3.57 -3.54
CA VAL A 44 -3.62 2.52 -3.94
C VAL A 44 -4.34 1.41 -4.69
N LEU A 45 -5.42 0.90 -4.13
CA LEU A 45 -6.22 -0.16 -4.75
C LEU A 45 -6.80 0.27 -6.09
N LYS A 46 -7.33 1.51 -6.18
CA LYS A 46 -7.83 2.04 -7.44
C LYS A 46 -6.71 2.21 -8.47
N GLY A 47 -5.51 2.60 -8.04
CA GLY A 47 -4.33 2.68 -8.92
C GLY A 47 -3.99 1.34 -9.56
N PHE A 48 -4.01 0.25 -8.79
CA PHE A 48 -3.84 -1.11 -9.30
C PHE A 48 -4.98 -1.52 -10.24
N GLU A 49 -6.24 -1.28 -9.87
CA GLU A 49 -7.40 -1.59 -10.71
C GLU A 49 -7.33 -0.87 -12.07
N LEU A 50 -7.00 0.43 -12.08
CA LEU A 50 -6.80 1.20 -13.31
C LEU A 50 -5.63 0.67 -14.15
N GLY A 51 -4.60 0.13 -13.49
CA GLY A 51 -3.49 -0.61 -14.11
C GLY A 51 -3.85 -2.02 -14.58
N LYS A 52 -5.14 -2.43 -14.52
CA LYS A 52 -5.67 -3.74 -14.95
C LYS A 52 -5.33 -4.92 -14.01
N ALA A 53 -4.93 -4.64 -12.77
CA ALA A 53 -4.88 -5.66 -11.75
C ALA A 53 -6.28 -6.15 -11.36
N VAL A 54 -6.38 -7.40 -10.89
CA VAL A 54 -7.58 -7.84 -10.17
C VAL A 54 -7.43 -7.41 -8.71
N VAL A 55 -8.42 -6.67 -8.21
CA VAL A 55 -8.38 -6.08 -6.88
C VAL A 55 -9.54 -6.62 -6.04
N ARG A 56 -9.20 -7.11 -4.85
CA ARG A 56 -10.15 -7.30 -3.76
C ARG A 56 -10.03 -6.10 -2.82
N TRP A 57 -11.10 -5.33 -2.77
CA TRP A 57 -11.29 -4.18 -1.88
C TRP A 57 -11.24 -4.57 -0.39
N PRO A 58 -11.16 -3.61 0.54
CA PRO A 58 -11.01 -3.90 1.96
C PRO A 58 -12.05 -4.91 2.46
N TYR A 59 -11.62 -5.82 3.33
CA TYR A 59 -12.50 -6.86 3.87
C TYR A 59 -12.01 -7.35 5.24
N ASN A 60 -12.95 -7.86 6.03
CA ASN A 60 -12.68 -8.49 7.31
C ASN A 60 -12.52 -10.01 7.15
N VAL A 61 -11.69 -10.59 8.00
CA VAL A 61 -11.48 -12.03 8.10
C VAL A 61 -11.88 -12.50 9.49
N ASP A 62 -12.73 -13.53 9.49
CA ASP A 62 -13.11 -14.27 10.68
C ASP A 62 -12.13 -15.42 10.89
N ILE A 63 -11.67 -15.61 12.12
CA ILE A 63 -10.69 -16.64 12.47
C ILE A 63 -11.27 -17.51 13.57
N MET A 64 -11.36 -18.82 13.32
CA MET A 64 -11.76 -19.82 14.33
C MET A 64 -13.09 -19.48 15.05
N GLY A 65 -14.06 -18.92 14.32
CA GLY A 65 -15.37 -18.54 14.88
C GLY A 65 -15.40 -17.21 15.61
N ALA A 66 -14.27 -16.51 15.75
CA ALA A 66 -14.24 -15.12 16.16
C ALA A 66 -14.41 -14.22 14.92
N SER A 67 -15.37 -13.30 14.97
CA SER A 67 -15.67 -12.39 13.87
C SER A 67 -14.79 -11.13 13.88
N ASN A 68 -14.45 -10.63 12.69
CA ASN A 68 -13.68 -9.40 12.47
C ASN A 68 -12.34 -9.36 13.21
N VAL A 69 -11.65 -10.50 13.27
CA VAL A 69 -10.36 -10.62 13.96
C VAL A 69 -9.27 -9.84 13.21
N GLU A 70 -9.40 -9.76 11.89
CA GLU A 70 -8.39 -9.15 11.03
C GLU A 70 -9.07 -8.31 9.94
N GLN A 71 -8.76 -7.02 9.86
CA GLN A 71 -9.08 -6.19 8.70
C GLN A 71 -7.87 -6.19 7.76
N ILE A 72 -8.15 -6.40 6.48
CA ILE A 72 -7.16 -6.33 5.39
C ILE A 72 -7.56 -5.19 4.48
N ASP A 73 -6.62 -4.27 4.25
CA ASP A 73 -6.88 -3.08 3.45
C ASP A 73 -7.12 -3.47 1.98
N GLY A 74 -6.44 -4.50 1.47
CA GLY A 74 -6.84 -5.11 0.21
C GLY A 74 -5.93 -6.25 -0.26
N LEU A 75 -6.31 -6.83 -1.39
CA LEU A 75 -5.53 -7.87 -2.08
C LEU A 75 -5.46 -7.54 -3.57
N VAL A 76 -4.27 -7.67 -4.14
CA VAL A 76 -3.99 -7.38 -5.55
C VAL A 76 -3.41 -8.62 -6.21
N TYR A 77 -3.93 -8.97 -7.38
CA TYR A 77 -3.46 -10.09 -8.21
C TYR A 77 -2.96 -9.53 -9.54
N VAL A 78 -1.68 -9.73 -9.83
CA VAL A 78 -0.98 -9.15 -10.99
C VAL A 78 0.10 -10.12 -11.46
N GLY A 79 0.02 -10.60 -12.70
CA GLY A 79 1.16 -11.31 -13.32
C GLY A 79 1.70 -12.52 -12.53
N GLY A 80 0.85 -13.21 -11.77
CA GLY A 80 1.26 -14.32 -10.90
C GLY A 80 1.71 -13.91 -9.48
N ILE A 81 1.78 -12.61 -9.20
CA ILE A 81 2.01 -12.06 -7.86
C ILE A 81 0.65 -11.88 -7.16
N VAL A 82 0.58 -12.36 -5.91
CA VAL A 82 -0.53 -12.08 -4.98
C VAL A 82 0.02 -11.20 -3.87
N ALA A 83 -0.42 -9.95 -3.82
CA ALA A 83 0.06 -8.95 -2.86
C ALA A 83 -1.05 -8.54 -1.89
N MET A 84 -0.83 -8.78 -0.60
CA MET A 84 -1.65 -8.22 0.47
C MET A 84 -1.22 -6.78 0.74
N ILE A 85 -2.19 -5.87 0.70
CA ILE A 85 -1.96 -4.43 0.84
C ILE A 85 -2.25 -4.02 2.29
N GLU A 86 -1.34 -3.26 2.89
CA GLU A 86 -1.54 -2.53 4.15
C GLU A 86 -1.12 -1.07 3.92
N CYS A 87 -1.99 -0.10 4.23
CA CYS A 87 -1.76 1.32 4.03
C CYS A 87 -1.60 2.06 5.35
N LYS A 88 -0.72 3.07 5.36
CA LYS A 88 -0.43 3.89 6.53
C LYS A 88 -0.28 5.35 6.13
N ASP A 89 -1.29 6.14 6.48
CA ASP A 89 -1.28 7.59 6.28
C ASP A 89 -1.08 8.31 7.62
N TYR A 90 0.16 8.35 8.09
CA TYR A 90 0.51 9.07 9.31
C TYR A 90 0.93 10.50 9.00
N SER A 91 0.27 11.45 9.66
CA SER A 91 0.45 12.89 9.41
C SER A 91 0.39 13.68 10.72
N ASP A 92 1.24 14.69 10.83
CA ASP A 92 1.05 15.79 11.78
C ASP A 92 0.19 16.85 11.08
N VAL A 93 -1.12 16.85 11.39
CA VAL A 93 -2.10 17.74 10.74
C VAL A 93 -1.79 19.22 11.02
N LYS A 94 -1.22 19.54 12.19
CA LYS A 94 -0.88 20.93 12.54
C LYS A 94 0.29 21.44 11.71
N LYS A 95 1.30 20.59 11.48
CA LYS A 95 2.49 20.92 10.69
C LYS A 95 2.32 20.65 9.19
N LYS A 96 1.24 19.96 8.80
CA LYS A 96 1.01 19.45 7.44
C LYS A 96 2.18 18.62 6.91
N THR A 97 2.73 17.77 7.77
CA THR A 97 3.89 16.92 7.45
C THR A 97 3.55 15.45 7.61
N LYS A 98 4.09 14.61 6.72
CA LYS A 98 4.00 13.15 6.84
C LYS A 98 4.94 12.63 7.92
N ILE A 99 4.53 11.57 8.58
CA ILE A 99 5.28 10.88 9.64
C ILE A 99 5.70 9.52 9.12
N ASN A 100 6.95 9.16 9.36
CA ASN A 100 7.47 7.87 8.94
C ASN A 100 6.83 6.72 9.73
N VAL A 101 6.53 5.64 9.00
CA VAL A 101 5.95 4.43 9.56
C VAL A 101 7.02 3.68 10.36
N ASN A 102 6.68 3.33 11.60
CA ASN A 102 7.55 2.56 12.48
C ASN A 102 7.36 1.04 12.26
N PHE A 103 8.01 0.18 13.07
CA PHE A 103 8.09 -1.26 12.81
C PHE A 103 6.78 -2.04 13.10
N GLU A 104 5.82 -1.47 13.83
CA GLU A 104 4.62 -2.17 14.28
C GLU A 104 3.73 -2.66 13.12
N PRO A 105 3.46 -1.87 12.07
CA PRO A 105 2.73 -2.36 10.89
C PRO A 105 3.45 -3.50 10.15
N VAL A 106 4.79 -3.50 10.15
CA VAL A 106 5.60 -4.59 9.56
C VAL A 106 5.38 -5.88 10.35
N ALA A 107 5.45 -5.81 11.68
CA ALA A 107 5.23 -6.95 12.54
C ALA A 107 3.79 -7.49 12.43
N LYS A 108 2.79 -6.60 12.37
CA LYS A 108 1.39 -6.96 12.15
C LYS A 108 1.23 -7.72 10.82
N LEU A 109 1.69 -7.14 9.71
CA LEU A 109 1.53 -7.72 8.39
C LEU A 109 2.25 -9.07 8.26
N ARG A 110 3.46 -9.20 8.83
CA ARG A 110 4.17 -10.48 8.88
C ARG A 110 3.33 -11.56 9.56
N ASN A 111 2.72 -11.27 10.70
CA ASN A 111 1.87 -12.23 11.42
C ASN A 111 0.60 -12.59 10.61
N GLN A 112 0.06 -11.66 9.84
CA GLN A 112 -1.06 -11.93 8.93
C GLN A 112 -0.63 -12.85 7.78
N LEU A 113 0.53 -12.60 7.17
CA LEU A 113 1.07 -13.42 6.09
C LEU A 113 1.40 -14.86 6.56
N ALA A 114 1.94 -15.02 7.77
CA ALA A 114 2.28 -16.34 8.33
C ALA A 114 1.09 -17.30 8.48
N ARG A 115 -0.16 -16.80 8.42
CA ARG A 115 -1.39 -17.62 8.47
C ARG A 115 -1.90 -18.02 7.09
N ARG A 116 -1.18 -17.68 6.02
CA ARG A 116 -1.62 -17.84 4.64
C ARG A 116 -0.59 -18.65 3.83
N PRO A 117 -0.97 -19.14 2.63
CA PRO A 117 -0.03 -19.81 1.75
C PRO A 117 1.21 -18.94 1.48
N SER A 118 2.39 -19.57 1.44
CA SER A 118 3.69 -18.89 1.30
C SER A 118 3.90 -18.14 -0.02
N GLY A 119 3.02 -18.32 -1.01
CA GLY A 119 3.06 -17.61 -2.29
C GLY A 119 2.53 -16.17 -2.22
N ILE A 120 2.00 -15.72 -1.09
CA ILE A 120 1.49 -14.35 -0.91
C ILE A 120 2.60 -13.47 -0.35
N ILE A 121 2.80 -12.30 -0.95
CA ILE A 121 3.69 -11.26 -0.42
C ILE A 121 2.89 -10.15 0.26
N GLY A 122 3.52 -9.42 1.17
CA GLY A 122 3.00 -8.18 1.73
C GLY A 122 3.48 -6.97 0.94
N CYS A 123 2.66 -5.92 0.88
CA CYS A 123 3.05 -4.59 0.45
C CYS A 123 2.54 -3.58 1.47
N ILE A 124 3.45 -2.85 2.09
CA ILE A 124 3.09 -1.73 2.98
C ILE A 124 3.21 -0.46 2.18
N PHE A 125 2.15 0.33 2.10
CA PHE A 125 2.13 1.64 1.49
C PHE A 125 2.08 2.72 2.55
N SER A 126 3.01 3.67 2.50
CA SER A 126 3.02 4.85 3.35
C SER A 126 2.87 6.10 2.50
N SER A 127 2.03 7.04 2.95
CA SER A 127 2.02 8.39 2.34
C SER A 127 3.30 9.19 2.62
N GLY A 128 4.10 8.77 3.61
CA GLY A 128 5.42 9.30 3.97
C GLY A 128 6.54 8.31 3.64
N GLY A 129 7.44 8.08 4.60
CA GLY A 129 8.50 7.08 4.50
C GLY A 129 8.47 6.07 5.65
N TYR A 130 9.61 5.44 5.91
CA TYR A 130 9.80 4.46 6.96
C TYR A 130 10.90 4.91 7.91
N THR A 131 10.82 4.47 9.18
CA THR A 131 11.94 4.62 10.10
C THR A 131 13.02 3.59 9.79
N GLU A 132 14.27 3.88 10.16
CA GLU A 132 15.38 2.94 9.99
C GLU A 132 15.13 1.58 10.70
N PRO A 133 14.55 1.52 11.91
CA PRO A 133 14.13 0.24 12.51
C PRO A 133 13.11 -0.53 11.67
N ALA A 134 12.13 0.16 11.06
CA ALA A 134 11.16 -0.49 10.19
C ALA A 134 11.81 -1.08 8.95
N GLN A 135 12.67 -0.29 8.27
CA GLN A 135 13.45 -0.74 7.11
C GLN A 135 14.37 -1.92 7.47
N THR A 136 15.01 -1.86 8.63
CA THR A 136 15.83 -2.97 9.14
C THR A 136 14.99 -4.22 9.30
N LEU A 137 13.87 -4.14 10.03
CA LEU A 137 13.00 -5.30 10.28
C LEU A 137 12.51 -5.95 8.98
N MET A 138 12.17 -5.16 7.96
CA MET A 138 11.73 -5.63 6.64
C MET A 138 12.75 -6.55 5.95
N ASN A 139 14.05 -6.31 6.14
CA ASN A 139 15.11 -7.19 5.62
C ASN A 139 15.22 -8.52 6.39
N PHE A 140 14.57 -8.63 7.55
CA PHE A 140 14.58 -9.79 8.44
C PHE A 140 13.20 -10.46 8.60
N THR A 141 12.19 -10.13 7.77
CA THR A 141 10.85 -10.74 7.87
C THR A 141 10.75 -12.14 7.29
N LYS A 142 11.88 -12.77 6.91
CA LYS A 142 11.89 -14.11 6.29
C LYS A 142 11.17 -15.15 7.18
N PRO A 143 10.44 -16.12 6.58
CA PRO A 143 10.28 -16.35 5.14
C PRO A 143 9.28 -15.41 4.44
N GLU A 144 8.54 -14.57 5.18
CA GLU A 144 7.55 -13.66 4.61
C GLU A 144 8.23 -12.50 3.85
N THR A 145 7.87 -12.33 2.58
CA THR A 145 8.34 -11.20 1.77
C THR A 145 7.39 -10.02 1.95
N ILE A 146 7.93 -8.87 2.38
CA ILE A 146 7.19 -7.61 2.48
C ILE A 146 7.91 -6.56 1.65
N LEU A 147 7.20 -5.89 0.74
CA LEU A 147 7.71 -4.77 -0.06
C LEU A 147 7.23 -3.44 0.53
N CYS A 148 8.12 -2.47 0.58
CA CYS A 148 7.86 -1.14 1.12
C CYS A 148 7.51 -0.19 -0.01
N TRP A 149 6.57 0.72 0.21
CA TRP A 149 6.13 1.68 -0.79
C TRP A 149 5.97 3.04 -0.12
N SER A 150 6.91 3.93 -0.38
CA SER A 150 6.92 5.29 0.13
C SER A 150 5.97 6.20 -0.64
N GLY A 151 5.75 7.42 -0.12
CA GLY A 151 5.04 8.47 -0.82
C GLY A 151 5.71 8.87 -2.15
N SER A 152 7.04 8.70 -2.25
CA SER A 152 7.77 8.90 -3.51
C SER A 152 7.34 7.88 -4.57
N ASP A 153 7.31 6.59 -4.18
CA ASP A 153 6.88 5.51 -5.06
C ASP A 153 5.44 5.71 -5.53
N ILE A 154 4.53 6.05 -4.60
CA ILE A 154 3.12 6.29 -4.90
C ILE A 154 2.97 7.47 -5.86
N GLY A 155 3.65 8.59 -5.58
CA GLY A 155 3.65 9.75 -6.45
C GLY A 155 4.15 9.43 -7.85
N HIS A 156 5.22 8.64 -7.97
CA HIS A 156 5.72 8.16 -9.26
C HIS A 156 4.67 7.31 -9.99
N CYS A 157 4.04 6.36 -9.28
CA CYS A 157 3.05 5.46 -9.86
C CYS A 157 1.81 6.20 -10.39
N ILE A 158 1.39 7.26 -9.73
CA ILE A 158 0.27 8.10 -10.18
C ILE A 158 0.65 8.92 -11.40
N ARG A 159 1.84 9.54 -11.41
CA ARG A 159 2.32 10.32 -12.57
C ARG A 159 2.46 9.44 -13.82
N LYS A 160 3.03 8.24 -13.65
CA LYS A 160 3.28 7.30 -14.75
C LYS A 160 2.12 6.36 -15.05
N LYS A 161 1.11 6.31 -14.17
CA LYS A 161 -0.08 5.46 -14.29
C LYS A 161 0.27 3.97 -14.32
N ASN A 162 1.25 3.56 -13.50
CA ASN A 162 1.96 2.28 -13.67
C ASN A 162 2.16 1.46 -12.38
N PHE A 163 1.22 1.49 -11.43
CA PHE A 163 1.30 0.67 -10.19
C PHE A 163 1.65 -0.80 -10.44
N VAL A 164 1.09 -1.39 -11.50
CA VAL A 164 1.34 -2.78 -11.91
C VAL A 164 2.81 -3.00 -12.31
N ASP A 165 3.34 -2.17 -13.20
CA ASP A 165 4.73 -2.30 -13.65
C ASP A 165 5.73 -2.02 -12.52
N ALA A 166 5.42 -1.02 -11.67
CA ALA A 166 6.21 -0.72 -10.50
C ALA A 166 6.26 -1.90 -9.51
N LEU A 167 5.15 -2.64 -9.35
CA LEU A 167 5.12 -3.82 -8.49
C LEU A 167 6.00 -4.94 -9.04
N HIS A 168 5.94 -5.20 -10.35
CA HIS A 168 6.83 -6.17 -10.97
C HIS A 168 8.31 -5.79 -10.76
N ILE A 169 8.65 -4.51 -10.95
CA ILE A 169 10.02 -4.02 -10.76
C ILE A 169 10.48 -4.20 -9.32
N LYS A 170 9.70 -3.73 -8.32
CA LYS A 170 10.06 -3.90 -6.90
C LYS A 170 10.18 -5.37 -6.53
N TYR A 171 9.24 -6.20 -6.98
CA TYR A 171 9.27 -7.64 -6.72
C TYR A 171 10.51 -8.29 -7.33
N GLN A 172 10.84 -7.97 -8.58
CA GLN A 172 12.05 -8.46 -9.25
C GLN A 172 13.32 -8.05 -8.48
N LYS A 173 13.42 -6.79 -8.04
CA LYS A 173 14.56 -6.32 -7.22
C LYS A 173 14.65 -7.02 -5.88
N CYS A 174 13.52 -7.30 -5.25
CA CYS A 174 13.47 -8.07 -4.02
C CYS A 174 13.93 -9.51 -4.23
N VAL A 175 13.47 -10.18 -5.30
CA VAL A 175 13.84 -11.57 -5.61
C VAL A 175 15.31 -11.69 -6.01
N GLU A 176 15.80 -10.81 -6.89
CA GLU A 176 17.15 -10.88 -7.43
C GLU A 176 18.22 -10.41 -6.42
N GLN A 177 17.90 -9.41 -5.60
CA GLN A 177 18.89 -8.67 -4.81
C GLN A 177 18.55 -8.56 -3.33
N GLY A 178 17.38 -9.06 -2.89
CA GLY A 178 16.93 -8.93 -1.51
C GLY A 178 16.53 -7.51 -1.12
N ILE A 179 16.25 -6.62 -2.08
CA ILE A 179 15.91 -5.22 -1.80
C ILE A 179 14.40 -5.07 -1.62
N HIS A 180 13.96 -4.95 -0.37
CA HIS A 180 12.55 -4.83 0.02
C HIS A 180 11.98 -3.40 -0.15
N ASP A 181 12.84 -2.38 -0.05
CA ASP A 181 12.49 -0.95 -0.14
C ASP A 181 13.12 -0.29 -1.37
N PHE A 182 12.99 -0.93 -2.54
CA PHE A 182 13.54 -0.38 -3.78
C PHE A 182 12.70 0.82 -4.24
N ASP A 183 13.26 2.02 -4.28
CA ASP A 183 12.56 3.23 -4.76
C ASP A 183 12.40 3.21 -6.30
N VAL A 184 11.17 3.05 -6.78
CA VAL A 184 10.90 3.03 -8.23
C VAL A 184 11.05 4.40 -8.88
N ALA A 185 10.93 5.49 -8.12
CA ALA A 185 11.14 6.84 -8.64
C ALA A 185 12.61 7.07 -9.02
N SER A 186 13.55 6.33 -8.42
CA SER A 186 14.98 6.42 -8.73
C SER A 186 15.34 6.00 -10.16
N LEU A 187 14.45 5.27 -10.85
CA LEU A 187 14.65 4.88 -12.25
C LEU A 187 14.58 6.07 -13.22
N GLU A 188 13.95 7.18 -12.83
CA GLU A 188 13.87 8.39 -13.65
C GLU A 188 15.18 9.21 -13.64
N LEU A 189 16.02 9.02 -12.62
CA LEU A 189 17.27 9.79 -12.44
C LEU A 189 18.46 9.24 -13.26
N LYS A 190 18.26 8.16 -14.02
CA LYS A 190 19.31 7.46 -14.78
C LYS A 190 19.21 7.65 -16.29
N VAL A 191 18.45 8.64 -16.76
CA VAL A 191 18.31 9.00 -18.18
C VAL A 191 19.03 10.31 -18.46
#